data_AF-A0A7X0LSC1-F1
#
_entry.id   AF-A0A7X0LSC1-F1
#
_cell.length_a   1.000
_cell.length_b   1.000
_cell.length_c   1.000
_cell.angle_alpha   90.00
_cell.angle_beta   90.00
_cell.angle_gamma   90.00
#
_symmetry.space_group_name_H-M   'P 1'
#
loop_
_entity.id
_entity.type
_entity.pdbx_description
1 polymer ?
#
loop_
_entity_poly.entity_id
_entity_poly.type
_entity_poly.pdbx_seq_one_letter_code
_entity_poly.pdbx_strand_id
1 'polypeptide(L)'
;MAKSKASKTRTRIDALRAVIDKECTAPTCQESGVCRHEGEKDAARHMLGRLLEKLKGAAGDEREERARMWAAIYERGYDDYGNTFRTGAKYRSGQSMKERAAGIRADIKMARKVGTTPLVQEESGLVSQAVETYRFDPIGEAPAQIKFRVRIGAGYGSIRIGVDNIPQEWGWIAEEVDDYRGGTFTRWHRTQALKDLEAELKSIGEAYNADHGSNLMTDCFAQAFFVFVEFDDPETLARHARYEREQESRRA
;
A
#
# COMPACT_ATOMS: atom_id res chain seq x y z
N MET A 1 -9.51 23.38 39.52
CA MET A 1 -10.08 22.76 38.30
C MET A 1 -8.96 22.48 37.32
N ALA A 2 -8.49 21.24 37.26
CA ALA A 2 -7.45 20.82 36.32
C ALA A 2 -8.05 20.74 34.91
N LYS A 3 -7.55 21.57 34.00
CA LYS A 3 -7.87 21.46 32.57
C LYS A 3 -7.30 20.13 32.07
N SER A 4 -8.15 19.15 31.82
CA SER A 4 -7.72 17.94 31.13
C SER A 4 -7.28 18.36 29.72
N LYS A 5 -5.99 18.22 29.43
CA LYS A 5 -5.52 18.23 28.04
C LYS A 5 -5.92 16.87 27.50
N ALA A 6 -7.09 16.79 26.87
CA ALA A 6 -7.42 15.67 26.01
C ALA A 6 -6.32 15.60 24.94
N SER A 7 -5.37 14.69 25.13
CA SER A 7 -4.45 14.27 24.09
C SER A 7 -5.35 13.76 22.96
N LYS A 8 -5.54 14.56 21.91
CA LYS A 8 -6.22 14.10 20.70
C LYS A 8 -5.32 13.04 20.07
N THR A 9 -5.46 11.80 20.50
CA THR A 9 -4.91 10.65 19.78
C THR A 9 -5.60 10.63 18.42
N ARG A 10 -4.93 11.17 17.41
CA ARG A 10 -5.43 11.22 16.04
C ARG A 10 -5.48 9.79 15.53
N THR A 11 -6.64 9.33 15.09
CA THR A 11 -6.75 8.04 14.39
C THR A 11 -6.05 8.13 13.02
N ARG A 12 -5.78 6.99 12.39
CA ARG A 12 -5.25 6.95 11.01
C ARG A 12 -6.18 7.67 10.02
N ILE A 13 -7.49 7.56 10.22
CA ILE A 13 -8.50 8.30 9.44
C ILE A 13 -8.35 9.81 9.65
N ASP A 14 -8.17 10.27 10.89
CA ASP A 14 -7.95 11.70 11.18
C ASP A 14 -6.63 12.21 10.62
N ALA A 15 -5.58 11.39 10.66
CA ALA A 15 -4.28 11.70 10.08
C ALA A 15 -4.38 11.88 8.56
N LEU A 16 -5.13 11.00 7.88
CA LEU A 16 -5.38 11.10 6.43
C LEU A 16 -6.22 12.33 6.10
N ARG A 17 -7.31 12.58 6.82
CA ARG A 17 -8.14 13.80 6.66
C ARG A 17 -7.31 15.07 6.83
N ALA A 18 -6.46 15.11 7.85
CA ALA A 18 -5.58 16.25 8.08
C ALA A 18 -4.57 16.50 6.93
N VAL A 19 -4.15 15.46 6.21
CA VAL A 19 -3.32 15.63 4.99
C VAL A 19 -4.15 16.18 3.84
N ILE A 20 -5.36 15.66 3.64
CA ILE A 20 -6.28 16.07 2.55
C ILE A 20 -6.68 17.54 2.70
N ASP A 21 -7.14 17.93 3.89
CA ASP A 21 -7.67 19.27 4.18
C ASP A 21 -6.56 20.33 4.36
N LYS A 22 -5.27 19.95 4.33
CA LYS A 22 -4.15 20.89 4.53
C LYS A 22 -4.13 21.94 3.42
N GLU A 23 -4.40 23.19 3.74
CA GLU A 23 -4.31 24.29 2.77
C GLU A 23 -2.88 24.47 2.26
N CYS A 24 -2.75 24.77 0.96
CA CYS A 24 -1.44 25.06 0.38
C CYS A 24 -1.10 26.54 0.56
N THR A 25 -0.22 26.83 1.50
CA THR A 25 0.25 28.19 1.81
C THR A 25 1.62 28.50 1.19
N ALA A 26 2.19 27.59 0.40
CA ALA A 26 3.51 27.78 -0.21
C ALA A 26 3.42 28.79 -1.38
N PRO A 27 4.20 29.89 -1.37
CA PRO A 27 4.13 30.93 -2.41
C PRO A 27 4.36 30.38 -3.82
N THR A 28 5.30 29.44 -3.95
CA THR A 28 5.62 28.76 -5.22
C THR A 28 4.46 27.93 -5.80
N CYS A 29 3.52 27.47 -4.98
CA CYS A 29 2.34 26.73 -5.42
C CYS A 29 1.19 27.66 -5.81
N GLN A 30 1.07 28.80 -5.13
CA GLN A 30 0.09 29.84 -5.48
C GLN A 30 0.45 30.52 -6.80
N GLU A 31 1.73 30.81 -7.03
CA GLU A 31 2.23 31.44 -8.26
C GLU A 31 2.14 30.53 -9.49
N SER A 32 2.36 29.22 -9.31
CA SER A 32 2.32 28.25 -10.43
C SER A 32 0.93 27.69 -10.72
N GLY A 33 -0.06 27.94 -9.85
CA GLY A 33 -1.40 27.35 -9.95
C GLY A 33 -1.43 25.82 -9.75
N VAL A 34 -0.29 25.18 -9.47
CA VAL A 34 -0.16 23.74 -9.26
C VAL A 34 0.41 23.48 -7.87
N CYS A 35 -0.40 22.88 -7.01
CA CYS A 35 0.04 22.49 -5.68
C CYS A 35 1.03 21.31 -5.75
N ARG A 36 2.28 21.51 -5.32
CA ARG A 36 3.28 20.43 -5.21
C ARG A 36 2.89 19.34 -4.21
N HIS A 37 1.92 19.59 -3.35
CA HIS A 37 1.38 18.63 -2.39
C HIS A 37 0.18 17.86 -2.94
N GLU A 38 -0.30 18.15 -4.16
CA GLU A 38 -1.51 17.50 -4.69
C GLU A 38 -1.34 15.98 -4.79
N GLY A 39 -0.18 15.51 -5.24
CA GLY A 39 0.13 14.07 -5.24
C GLY A 39 0.18 13.43 -3.84
N GLU A 40 0.50 14.20 -2.79
CA GLU A 40 0.42 13.73 -1.40
C GLU A 40 -1.04 13.67 -0.91
N LYS A 41 -1.85 14.67 -1.27
CA LYS A 41 -3.28 14.69 -0.97
C LYS A 41 -4.01 13.55 -1.68
N ASP A 42 -3.72 13.33 -2.96
CA ASP A 42 -4.26 12.22 -3.74
C ASP A 42 -3.91 10.88 -3.10
N ALA A 43 -2.65 10.66 -2.74
CA ALA A 43 -2.24 9.46 -2.03
C ALA A 43 -2.99 9.27 -0.70
N ALA A 44 -3.27 10.35 0.03
CA ALA A 44 -4.06 10.31 1.26
C ALA A 44 -5.54 9.98 0.99
N ARG A 45 -6.15 10.57 -0.04
CA ARG A 45 -7.51 10.23 -0.50
C ARG A 45 -7.61 8.75 -0.86
N HIS A 46 -6.64 8.24 -1.63
CA HIS A 46 -6.60 6.83 -2.05
C HIS A 46 -6.50 5.89 -0.86
N MET A 47 -5.61 6.19 0.08
CA MET A 47 -5.43 5.36 1.25
C MET A 47 -6.67 5.37 2.15
N LEU A 48 -7.30 6.53 2.32
CA LEU A 48 -8.54 6.64 3.07
C LEU A 48 -9.64 5.77 2.43
N GLY A 49 -9.80 5.83 1.11
CA GLY A 49 -10.75 4.98 0.38
C GLY A 49 -10.48 3.48 0.59
N ARG A 50 -9.22 3.04 0.52
CA ARG A 50 -8.82 1.63 0.75
C ARG A 50 -9.16 1.15 2.15
N LEU A 51 -8.75 1.93 3.15
CA LEU A 51 -8.93 1.62 4.56
C LEU A 51 -10.42 1.46 4.88
N LEU A 52 -11.26 2.33 4.31
CA LEU A 52 -12.71 2.24 4.45
C LEU A 52 -13.28 0.98 3.79
N GLU A 53 -12.93 0.65 2.54
CA GLU A 53 -13.45 -0.55 1.88
C GLU A 53 -13.09 -1.84 2.64
N LYS A 54 -11.88 -1.90 3.22
CA LYS A 54 -11.50 -3.03 4.09
C LYS A 54 -12.38 -3.08 5.34
N LEU A 55 -12.65 -1.95 5.97
CA LEU A 55 -13.57 -1.88 7.12
C LEU A 55 -14.99 -2.33 6.75
N LYS A 56 -15.46 -2.04 5.53
CA LYS A 56 -16.75 -2.54 5.02
C LYS A 56 -16.77 -4.07 4.91
N GLY A 57 -15.69 -4.69 4.42
CA GLY A 57 -15.60 -6.14 4.27
C GLY A 57 -15.46 -6.90 5.60
N ALA A 58 -14.80 -6.28 6.60
CA ALA A 58 -14.56 -6.89 7.89
C ALA A 58 -15.73 -6.78 8.87
N ALA A 59 -16.61 -5.80 8.66
CA ALA A 59 -17.62 -5.44 9.63
C ALA A 59 -18.99 -5.97 9.17
N GLY A 60 -19.48 -7.03 9.82
CA GLY A 60 -20.87 -7.53 9.64
C GLY A 60 -21.94 -6.49 10.04
N ASP A 61 -23.21 -6.78 9.72
CA ASP A 61 -24.41 -5.92 9.76
C ASP A 61 -24.63 -5.03 11.01
N GLU A 62 -23.89 -3.94 11.17
CA GLU A 62 -24.26 -2.84 12.09
C GLU A 62 -24.42 -1.53 11.30
N ARG A 63 -25.65 -1.02 11.27
CA ARG A 63 -26.17 -0.26 10.12
C ARG A 63 -26.21 1.26 10.29
N GLU A 64 -26.15 1.83 11.50
CA GLU A 64 -26.60 3.22 11.72
C GLU A 64 -25.50 4.22 12.09
N GLU A 65 -24.68 3.96 13.10
CA GLU A 65 -23.49 4.77 13.39
C GLU A 65 -22.48 4.67 12.25
N ARG A 66 -22.41 3.47 11.68
CA ARG A 66 -21.68 3.14 10.47
C ARG A 66 -22.17 3.96 9.26
N ALA A 67 -23.48 3.98 8.97
CA ALA A 67 -24.02 4.76 7.84
C ALA A 67 -23.74 6.27 7.94
N ARG A 68 -23.64 6.84 9.16
CA ARG A 68 -23.28 8.25 9.35
C ARG A 68 -21.81 8.52 9.05
N MET A 69 -20.90 7.64 9.48
CA MET A 69 -19.49 7.74 9.07
C MET A 69 -19.34 7.59 7.55
N TRP A 70 -20.13 6.72 6.93
CA TRP A 70 -20.13 6.49 5.48
C TRP A 70 -20.72 7.65 4.68
N ALA A 71 -21.85 8.22 5.10
CA ALA A 71 -22.52 9.32 4.40
C ALA A 71 -21.64 10.58 4.34
N ALA A 72 -20.97 10.92 5.45
CA ALA A 72 -20.04 12.05 5.52
C ALA A 72 -18.80 11.89 4.61
N ILE A 73 -18.51 10.67 4.15
CA ILE A 73 -17.35 10.36 3.31
C ILE A 73 -17.76 10.20 1.83
N TYR A 74 -18.93 9.64 1.55
CA TYR A 74 -19.44 9.49 0.18
C TYR A 74 -19.91 10.81 -0.45
N GLU A 75 -20.42 11.77 0.35
CA GLU A 75 -20.81 13.10 -0.16
C GLU A 75 -19.63 13.89 -0.76
N ARG A 76 -18.37 13.49 -0.51
CA ARG A 76 -17.16 14.13 -1.07
C ARG A 76 -16.53 13.38 -2.26
N GLY A 77 -16.93 12.16 -2.57
CA GLY A 77 -16.32 11.35 -3.64
C GLY A 77 -14.90 10.82 -3.32
N TYR A 78 -14.52 9.68 -3.89
CA TYR A 78 -13.15 9.11 -3.88
C TYR A 78 -12.16 10.03 -4.62
N ASP A 79 -12.68 10.67 -5.64
CA ASP A 79 -12.18 11.80 -6.40
C ASP A 79 -13.36 12.76 -6.62
N ASP A 80 -13.12 13.90 -7.25
CA ASP A 80 -14.16 14.87 -7.62
C ASP A 80 -15.23 14.30 -8.60
N TYR A 81 -15.12 13.02 -8.97
CA TYR A 81 -15.93 12.34 -9.99
C TYR A 81 -16.75 11.16 -9.46
N GLY A 82 -16.67 10.83 -8.16
CA GLY A 82 -17.51 9.82 -7.52
C GLY A 82 -17.14 8.36 -7.83
N ASN A 83 -15.88 8.08 -8.17
CA ASN A 83 -15.43 6.72 -8.52
C ASN A 83 -15.33 5.77 -7.30
N THR A 84 -15.38 4.45 -7.52
CA THR A 84 -15.23 3.41 -6.47
C THR A 84 -13.85 2.74 -6.56
N PHE A 85 -13.38 2.08 -5.48
CA PHE A 85 -12.02 1.50 -5.38
C PHE A 85 -11.72 0.30 -6.34
N ARG A 86 -12.63 -0.07 -7.24
CA ARG A 86 -12.46 -1.27 -8.08
C ARG A 86 -11.22 -1.17 -8.99
N THR A 87 -10.68 -2.34 -9.35
CA THR A 87 -9.66 -2.50 -10.39
C THR A 87 -9.99 -1.61 -11.59
N GLY A 88 -9.04 -0.77 -11.96
CA GLY A 88 -9.15 0.10 -13.11
C GLY A 88 -10.03 1.35 -12.97
N ALA A 89 -10.59 1.63 -11.79
CA ALA A 89 -11.41 2.82 -11.55
C ALA A 89 -10.61 4.10 -11.34
N LYS A 90 -9.29 4.00 -11.15
CA LYS A 90 -8.49 5.15 -10.70
C LYS A 90 -8.33 6.21 -11.78
N TYR A 91 -8.16 5.85 -13.07
CA TYR A 91 -8.07 6.82 -14.18
C TYR A 91 -8.41 6.19 -15.53
N ARG A 92 -9.47 6.64 -16.20
CA ARG A 92 -9.76 6.29 -17.61
C ARG A 92 -8.82 7.08 -18.54
N SER A 93 -7.85 6.38 -19.13
CA SER A 93 -6.99 6.79 -20.27
C SER A 93 -6.03 7.98 -20.06
N GLY A 94 -4.79 7.85 -20.56
CA GLY A 94 -3.85 8.96 -20.77
C GLY A 94 -2.54 8.96 -19.98
N GLN A 95 -2.46 8.26 -18.83
CA GLN A 95 -1.23 8.25 -18.01
C GLN A 95 -0.14 7.32 -18.57
N SER A 96 1.06 7.88 -18.68
CA SER A 96 2.29 7.15 -18.99
C SER A 96 2.67 6.17 -17.87
N MET A 97 3.49 5.17 -18.21
CA MET A 97 4.04 4.23 -17.21
C MET A 97 4.84 4.94 -16.11
N LYS A 98 5.45 6.08 -16.42
CA LYS A 98 6.21 6.89 -15.46
C LYS A 98 5.30 7.53 -14.42
N GLU A 99 4.16 8.07 -14.85
CA GLU A 99 3.16 8.66 -13.95
C GLU A 99 2.52 7.60 -13.08
N ARG A 100 2.17 6.43 -13.64
CA ARG A 100 1.65 5.29 -12.87
C ARG A 100 2.65 4.82 -11.80
N ALA A 101 3.91 4.63 -12.16
CA ALA A 101 4.96 4.25 -11.21
C ALA A 101 5.23 5.34 -10.16
N ALA A 102 5.06 6.63 -10.49
CA ALA A 102 5.16 7.72 -9.53
C ALA A 102 3.97 7.73 -8.55
N GLY A 103 2.75 7.52 -9.04
CA GLY A 103 1.55 7.40 -8.22
C GLY A 103 1.63 6.23 -7.24
N ILE A 104 2.01 5.03 -7.72
CA ILE A 104 2.20 3.85 -6.85
C ILE A 104 3.22 4.15 -5.74
N ARG A 105 4.33 4.84 -6.05
CA ARG A 105 5.30 5.26 -5.02
C ARG A 105 4.71 6.21 -3.99
N ALA A 106 3.91 7.18 -4.44
CA ALA A 106 3.26 8.13 -3.55
C ALA A 106 2.27 7.43 -2.60
N ASP A 107 1.47 6.51 -3.13
CA ASP A 107 0.53 5.68 -2.35
C ASP A 107 1.26 4.82 -1.31
N ILE A 108 2.35 4.13 -1.68
CA ILE A 108 3.16 3.34 -0.73
C ILE A 108 3.78 4.23 0.34
N LYS A 109 4.31 5.40 -0.05
CA LYS A 109 4.89 6.37 0.89
C LYS A 109 3.86 6.88 1.88
N MET A 110 2.64 7.17 1.42
CA MET A 110 1.54 7.59 2.29
C MET A 110 1.14 6.47 3.26
N ALA A 111 1.02 5.23 2.77
CA ALA A 111 0.75 4.07 3.60
C ALA A 111 1.77 3.90 4.72
N ARG A 112 3.06 4.01 4.40
CA ARG A 112 4.12 4.01 5.42
C ARG A 112 4.02 5.17 6.41
N LYS A 113 3.66 6.37 5.94
CA LYS A 113 3.60 7.57 6.77
C LYS A 113 2.50 7.49 7.83
N VAL A 114 1.30 7.04 7.48
CA VAL A 114 0.17 7.00 8.41
C VAL A 114 0.01 5.64 9.11
N GLY A 115 0.69 4.60 8.63
CA GLY A 115 0.72 3.27 9.24
C GLY A 115 1.17 3.26 10.70
N THR A 116 1.98 4.23 11.11
CA THR A 116 2.42 4.43 12.50
C THR A 116 1.34 4.97 13.43
N THR A 117 0.22 5.44 12.86
CA THR A 117 -0.92 5.97 13.61
C THR A 117 -1.92 4.84 13.88
N PRO A 118 -2.46 4.71 15.11
CA PRO A 118 -3.46 3.69 15.42
C PRO A 118 -4.72 3.87 14.59
N LEU A 119 -5.30 2.76 14.13
CA LEU A 119 -6.46 2.74 13.23
C LEU A 119 -7.75 3.19 13.93
N VAL A 120 -7.92 2.77 15.18
CA VAL A 120 -9.03 3.14 16.09
C VAL A 120 -8.46 3.73 17.38
N GLN A 121 -9.26 4.54 18.09
CA GLN A 121 -8.89 4.97 19.44
C GLN A 121 -8.98 3.75 20.38
N GLU A 122 -8.11 3.68 21.39
CA GLU A 122 -8.02 2.59 22.39
C GLU A 122 -9.28 2.43 23.27
N GLU A 123 -10.40 3.05 22.92
CA GLU A 123 -11.66 2.86 23.63
C GLU A 123 -12.21 1.45 23.32
N SER A 124 -12.30 0.66 24.39
CA SER A 124 -12.61 -0.77 24.39
C SER A 124 -13.93 -1.10 23.68
N GLY A 125 -13.86 -1.87 22.59
CA GLY A 125 -15.02 -2.47 21.95
C GLY A 125 -14.62 -3.67 21.08
N LEU A 126 -15.57 -4.53 20.74
CA LEU A 126 -15.35 -5.66 19.82
C LEU A 126 -14.74 -5.23 18.47
N VAL A 127 -15.00 -3.98 18.05
CA VAL A 127 -14.42 -3.37 16.86
C VAL A 127 -12.91 -3.14 17.02
N SER A 128 -12.41 -2.73 18.19
CA SER A 128 -10.96 -2.54 18.38
C SER A 128 -10.20 -3.87 18.33
N GLN A 129 -10.77 -4.94 18.91
CA GLN A 129 -10.18 -6.29 18.84
C GLN A 129 -10.24 -6.90 17.43
N ALA A 130 -11.34 -6.74 16.69
CA ALA A 130 -11.43 -7.19 15.31
C ALA A 130 -10.50 -6.39 14.38
N VAL A 131 -10.30 -5.09 14.68
CA VAL A 131 -9.40 -4.19 13.95
C VAL A 131 -7.92 -4.50 14.20
N GLU A 132 -7.54 -4.95 15.39
CA GLU A 132 -6.17 -5.40 15.67
C GLU A 132 -5.86 -6.79 15.07
N THR A 133 -6.87 -7.65 14.94
CA THR A 133 -6.68 -9.02 14.46
C THR A 133 -6.54 -9.08 12.93
N TYR A 134 -7.24 -8.20 12.21
CA TYR A 134 -7.08 -8.05 10.76
C TYR A 134 -5.93 -7.05 10.50
N ARG A 135 -4.89 -7.45 9.77
CA ARG A 135 -3.84 -6.52 9.32
C ARG A 135 -4.39 -5.59 8.25
N PHE A 136 -5.08 -4.54 8.68
CA PHE A 136 -5.75 -3.59 7.79
C PHE A 136 -4.76 -2.78 6.96
N ASP A 137 -3.51 -2.66 7.40
CA ASP A 137 -2.47 -1.92 6.68
C ASP A 137 -1.12 -2.65 6.71
N PRO A 138 -0.96 -3.72 5.92
CA PRO A 138 0.28 -4.50 5.88
C PRO A 138 1.51 -3.66 5.51
N ILE A 139 1.34 -2.60 4.70
CA ILE A 139 2.43 -1.68 4.34
C ILE A 139 2.80 -0.81 5.53
N GLY A 140 1.82 -0.21 6.20
CA GLY A 140 2.02 0.62 7.38
C GLY A 140 2.62 -0.12 8.57
N GLU A 141 2.19 -1.37 8.77
CA GLU A 141 2.61 -2.26 9.87
C GLU A 141 3.94 -2.97 9.60
N ALA A 142 4.47 -2.92 8.36
CA ALA A 142 5.73 -3.56 8.00
C ALA A 142 6.91 -3.01 8.83
N PRO A 143 7.92 -3.84 9.18
CA PRO A 143 9.12 -3.41 9.88
C PRO A 143 9.77 -2.17 9.27
N ALA A 144 10.28 -1.26 10.11
CA ALA A 144 10.84 0.03 9.68
C ALA A 144 12.00 -0.10 8.67
N GLN A 145 12.77 -1.18 8.78
CA GLN A 145 13.92 -1.47 7.92
C GLN A 145 13.56 -1.89 6.50
N ILE A 146 12.32 -2.33 6.24
CA ILE A 146 11.87 -2.71 4.89
C ILE A 146 11.84 -1.50 3.98
N LYS A 147 12.44 -1.65 2.79
CA LYS A 147 12.48 -0.61 1.75
C LYS A 147 11.66 -1.04 0.55
N PHE A 148 10.83 -0.11 0.05
CA PHE A 148 10.01 -0.33 -1.14
C PHE A 148 10.63 0.41 -2.32
N ARG A 149 10.80 -0.29 -3.44
CA ARG A 149 11.24 0.28 -4.72
C ARG A 149 10.18 0.01 -5.76
N VAL A 150 9.86 1.00 -6.58
CA VAL A 150 8.94 0.82 -7.71
C VAL A 150 9.67 1.20 -8.98
N ARG A 151 9.72 0.27 -9.93
CA ARG A 151 10.41 0.44 -11.21
C ARG A 151 9.53 -0.03 -12.36
N ILE A 152 9.72 0.59 -13.52
CA ILE A 152 9.17 0.09 -14.78
C ILE A 152 10.04 -1.10 -15.20
N GLY A 153 9.41 -2.24 -15.49
CA GLY A 153 10.12 -3.43 -15.94
C GLY A 153 10.71 -3.25 -17.34
N ALA A 154 11.68 -4.10 -17.68
CA ALA A 154 12.23 -4.16 -19.02
C ALA A 154 11.10 -4.40 -20.05
N GLY A 155 11.12 -3.65 -21.16
CA GLY A 155 10.09 -3.73 -22.20
C GLY A 155 8.82 -2.89 -21.94
N TYR A 156 8.78 -2.04 -20.91
CA TYR A 156 7.71 -1.06 -20.63
C TYR A 156 6.29 -1.62 -20.40
N GLY A 157 6.09 -2.94 -20.39
CA GLY A 157 4.79 -3.59 -20.16
C GLY A 157 4.49 -3.99 -18.70
N SER A 158 5.35 -3.62 -17.75
CA SER A 158 5.17 -4.00 -16.34
C SER A 158 5.67 -2.95 -15.35
N ILE A 159 5.09 -2.96 -14.15
CA ILE A 159 5.60 -2.27 -12.96
C ILE A 159 6.02 -3.33 -11.95
N ARG A 160 7.25 -3.21 -11.46
CA ARG A 160 7.84 -4.10 -10.46
C ARG A 160 7.98 -3.33 -9.15
N ILE A 161 7.43 -3.90 -8.08
CA ILE A 161 7.52 -3.39 -6.72
C ILE A 161 8.49 -4.30 -5.96
N GLY A 162 9.73 -3.85 -5.78
CA GLY A 162 10.73 -4.55 -4.99
C GLY A 162 10.56 -4.25 -3.50
N VAL A 163 10.70 -5.29 -2.67
CA VAL A 163 10.65 -5.21 -1.22
C VAL A 163 11.97 -5.74 -0.66
N ASP A 164 12.81 -4.83 -0.17
CA ASP A 164 14.15 -5.14 0.31
C ASP A 164 14.24 -5.10 1.84
N ASN A 165 15.32 -5.65 2.40
CA ASN A 165 15.62 -5.64 3.84
C ASN A 165 14.53 -6.28 4.72
N ILE A 166 13.96 -7.40 4.28
CA ILE A 166 12.94 -8.11 5.04
C ILE A 166 13.60 -8.85 6.22
N PRO A 167 13.24 -8.57 7.49
CA PRO A 167 13.74 -9.36 8.61
C PRO A 167 13.33 -10.83 8.47
N GLN A 168 14.26 -11.74 8.73
CA GLN A 168 14.07 -13.17 8.52
C GLN A 168 12.90 -13.69 9.36
N GLU A 169 12.89 -13.35 10.66
CA GLU A 169 11.90 -13.73 11.65
C GLU A 169 10.49 -13.20 11.36
N TRP A 170 10.38 -12.13 10.56
CA TRP A 170 9.10 -11.53 10.20
C TRP A 170 8.55 -12.04 8.88
N GLY A 171 9.42 -12.19 7.87
CA GLY A 171 9.01 -12.47 6.49
C GLY A 171 9.12 -13.92 6.08
N TRP A 172 9.96 -14.72 6.74
CA TRP A 172 10.40 -16.01 6.23
C TRP A 172 10.28 -17.13 7.27
N ILE A 173 9.89 -18.31 6.81
CA ILE A 173 9.86 -19.56 7.56
C ILE A 173 10.88 -20.49 6.92
N ALA A 174 11.84 -20.96 7.71
CA ALA A 174 12.80 -21.98 7.30
C ALA A 174 12.18 -23.37 7.52
N GLU A 175 12.13 -24.17 6.46
CA GLU A 175 11.78 -25.59 6.52
C GLU A 175 12.99 -26.39 6.04
N GLU A 176 13.51 -27.29 6.85
CA GLU A 176 14.52 -28.25 6.40
C GLU A 176 13.83 -29.36 5.62
N VAL A 177 14.25 -29.55 4.37
CA VAL A 177 13.69 -30.54 3.47
C VAL A 177 14.80 -31.46 3.00
N ASP A 178 14.52 -32.76 2.98
CA ASP A 178 15.41 -33.75 2.40
C ASP A 178 15.44 -33.59 0.87
N ASP A 179 16.63 -33.51 0.32
CA ASP A 179 16.90 -33.61 -1.11
C ASP A 179 16.72 -35.05 -1.58
N TYR A 180 16.38 -35.23 -2.85
CA TYR A 180 16.25 -36.55 -3.48
C TYR A 180 17.57 -37.34 -3.50
N ARG A 181 18.69 -36.68 -3.18
CA ARG A 181 20.04 -37.28 -3.05
C ARG A 181 20.47 -37.54 -1.61
N GLY A 182 19.57 -37.37 -0.63
CA GLY A 182 19.86 -37.63 0.78
C GLY A 182 20.64 -36.53 1.51
N GLY A 183 20.76 -35.34 0.92
CA GLY A 183 21.21 -34.13 1.63
C GLY A 183 20.02 -33.37 2.23
N THR A 184 20.25 -32.42 3.14
CA THR A 184 19.20 -31.49 3.60
C THR A 184 19.44 -30.11 3.00
N PHE A 185 18.37 -29.41 2.64
CA PHE A 185 18.42 -28.00 2.26
C PHE A 185 17.30 -27.22 2.92
N THR A 186 17.54 -25.93 3.15
CA THR A 186 16.52 -25.03 3.71
C THR A 186 15.63 -24.51 2.60
N ARG A 187 14.35 -24.90 2.63
CA ARG A 187 13.30 -24.29 1.82
C ARG A 187 12.73 -23.09 2.58
N TRP A 188 12.73 -21.92 1.94
CA TRP A 188 12.17 -20.70 2.52
C TRP A 188 10.72 -20.50 2.09
N HIS A 189 9.84 -20.35 3.06
CA HIS A 189 8.43 -20.03 2.87
C HIS A 189 8.12 -18.62 3.34
N ARG A 190 7.18 -17.95 2.69
CA ARG A 190 6.71 -16.62 3.11
C ARG A 190 5.75 -16.77 4.29
N THR A 191 5.94 -15.97 5.34
CA THR A 191 4.99 -15.84 6.44
C THR A 191 3.66 -15.25 5.95
N GLN A 192 2.60 -15.35 6.76
CA GLN A 192 1.34 -14.68 6.43
C GLN A 192 1.53 -13.16 6.31
N ALA A 193 2.39 -12.56 7.14
CA ALA A 193 2.68 -11.13 7.10
C ALA A 193 3.24 -10.68 5.74
N LEU A 194 4.17 -11.47 5.19
CA LEU A 194 4.75 -11.19 3.89
C LEU A 194 3.75 -11.39 2.74
N LYS A 195 2.84 -12.36 2.86
CA LYS A 195 1.73 -12.57 1.91
C LYS A 195 0.70 -11.45 1.95
N ASP A 196 0.33 -10.97 3.14
CA ASP A 196 -0.57 -9.84 3.32
C ASP A 196 0.04 -8.55 2.72
N LEU A 197 1.35 -8.36 2.92
CA LEU A 197 2.09 -7.26 2.31
C LEU A 197 2.12 -7.35 0.78
N GLU A 198 2.37 -8.54 0.23
CA GLU A 198 2.32 -8.79 -1.22
C GLU A 198 0.96 -8.43 -1.81
N ALA A 199 -0.12 -8.92 -1.19
CA ALA A 199 -1.48 -8.68 -1.64
C ALA A 199 -1.81 -7.19 -1.64
N GLU A 200 -1.42 -6.46 -0.60
CA GLU A 200 -1.64 -5.01 -0.51
C GLU A 200 -0.86 -4.24 -1.59
N LEU A 201 0.43 -4.54 -1.77
CA LEU A 201 1.24 -3.88 -2.79
C LEU A 201 0.71 -4.15 -4.20
N LYS A 202 0.28 -5.38 -4.47
CA LYS A 202 -0.35 -5.76 -5.73
C LYS A 202 -1.66 -5.00 -5.93
N SER A 203 -2.50 -4.89 -4.91
CA SER A 203 -3.74 -4.12 -4.94
C SER A 203 -3.49 -2.63 -5.26
N ILE A 204 -2.46 -2.01 -4.65
CA ILE A 204 -2.07 -0.63 -4.99
C ILE A 204 -1.66 -0.54 -6.47
N GLY A 205 -0.83 -1.46 -6.96
CA GLY A 205 -0.41 -1.47 -8.36
C GLY A 205 -1.59 -1.63 -9.33
N GLU A 206 -2.49 -2.57 -9.04
CA GLU A 206 -3.66 -2.88 -9.86
C GLU A 206 -4.70 -1.76 -9.84
N ALA A 207 -4.78 -0.96 -8.79
CA ALA A 207 -5.61 0.24 -8.79
C ALA A 207 -5.22 1.22 -9.92
N TYR A 208 -3.93 1.27 -10.29
CA TYR A 208 -3.46 2.08 -11.43
C TYR A 208 -3.63 1.35 -12.78
N ASN A 209 -4.01 0.08 -12.79
CA ASN A 209 -4.23 -0.71 -13.99
C ASN A 209 -5.64 -0.48 -14.50
N ALA A 210 -5.85 0.67 -15.14
CA ALA A 210 -7.10 1.06 -15.80
C ALA A 210 -7.64 -0.08 -16.67
N ASP A 211 -8.90 -0.44 -16.45
CA ASP A 211 -9.69 -1.16 -17.44
C ASP A 211 -10.05 -0.13 -18.51
N HIS A 212 -9.72 -0.40 -19.77
CA HIS A 212 -9.95 0.51 -20.90
C HIS A 212 -11.44 0.57 -21.29
N GLY A 213 -12.32 0.75 -20.30
CA GLY A 213 -13.74 0.89 -20.50
C GLY A 213 -14.44 -0.44 -20.74
N SER A 214 -14.43 -1.36 -19.77
CA SER A 214 -15.53 -2.31 -19.66
C SER A 214 -16.84 -1.52 -19.57
N ASN A 215 -17.59 -1.57 -20.66
CA ASN A 215 -19.01 -1.32 -20.62
C ASN A 215 -19.71 -2.69 -20.60
N LEU A 216 -20.98 -2.72 -20.23
CA LEU A 216 -21.81 -3.92 -20.17
C LEU A 216 -21.86 -4.74 -21.49
N MET A 217 -21.35 -4.20 -22.59
CA MET A 217 -21.39 -4.78 -23.94
C MET A 217 -20.03 -5.29 -24.44
N THR A 218 -18.92 -4.93 -23.80
CA THR A 218 -17.56 -5.25 -24.27
C THR A 218 -16.66 -5.55 -23.08
N ASP A 219 -16.65 -6.83 -22.68
CA ASP A 219 -15.76 -7.37 -21.65
C ASP A 219 -14.35 -7.53 -22.22
N CYS A 220 -13.68 -6.41 -22.46
CA CYS A 220 -12.27 -6.39 -22.83
C CYS A 220 -11.45 -6.14 -21.56
N PHE A 221 -11.11 -7.20 -20.82
CA PHE A 221 -10.16 -7.17 -19.70
C PHE A 221 -8.73 -6.84 -20.17
N ALA A 222 -8.53 -5.69 -20.81
CA ALA A 222 -7.25 -5.24 -21.29
C ALA A 222 -6.49 -4.59 -20.12
N GLN A 223 -5.63 -5.38 -19.47
CA GLN A 223 -4.66 -4.84 -18.53
C GLN A 223 -3.71 -3.89 -19.28
N ALA A 224 -3.56 -2.66 -18.79
CA ALA A 224 -2.62 -1.69 -19.32
C ALA A 224 -1.15 -2.06 -19.03
N PHE A 225 -0.91 -2.79 -17.95
CA PHE A 225 0.41 -3.33 -17.58
C PHE A 225 0.29 -4.49 -16.58
N PHE A 226 1.36 -5.25 -16.40
CA PHE A 226 1.46 -6.27 -15.34
C PHE A 226 2.10 -5.71 -14.07
N VAL A 227 1.56 -6.05 -12.91
CA VAL A 227 2.16 -5.73 -11.60
C VAL A 227 2.88 -6.96 -11.07
N PHE A 228 4.16 -6.80 -10.73
CA PHE A 228 4.94 -7.81 -10.03
C PHE A 228 5.40 -7.27 -8.68
N VAL A 229 5.30 -8.10 -7.64
CA VAL A 229 5.93 -7.83 -6.35
C VAL A 229 7.11 -8.78 -6.21
N GLU A 230 8.29 -8.23 -5.97
CA GLU A 230 9.55 -8.97 -5.95
C GLU A 230 10.12 -8.95 -4.53
N PHE A 231 10.48 -10.14 -4.04
CA PHE A 231 11.11 -10.37 -2.75
C PHE A 231 12.39 -11.16 -2.97
N ASP A 232 13.48 -10.75 -2.35
CA ASP A 232 14.68 -11.59 -2.28
C ASP A 232 14.61 -12.44 -1.00
N ASP A 233 14.60 -13.76 -1.16
CA ASP A 233 14.70 -14.70 -0.05
C ASP A 233 16.12 -14.69 0.55
N PRO A 234 16.31 -15.18 1.79
CA PRO A 234 17.61 -15.14 2.47
C PRO A 234 18.74 -15.82 1.68
N GLU A 235 18.45 -16.90 0.95
CA GLU A 235 19.44 -17.62 0.14
C GLU A 235 19.82 -16.80 -1.11
N THR A 236 18.83 -16.20 -1.77
CA THR A 236 19.06 -15.28 -2.90
C THR A 236 19.91 -14.07 -2.47
N LEU A 237 19.63 -13.48 -1.31
CA LEU A 237 20.43 -12.39 -0.75
C LEU A 237 21.88 -12.83 -0.47
N ALA A 238 22.06 -14.01 0.15
CA ALA A 238 23.40 -14.55 0.40
C ALA A 238 24.18 -14.80 -0.89
N ARG A 239 23.49 -15.29 -1.94
CA ARG A 239 24.08 -15.50 -3.27
C ARG A 239 24.49 -14.16 -3.92
N HIS A 240 23.66 -13.13 -3.86
CA HIS A 240 24.00 -11.80 -4.38
C HIS A 240 25.22 -11.22 -3.65
N ALA A 241 25.25 -11.28 -2.32
CA ALA A 241 26.38 -10.79 -1.53
C ALA A 241 27.70 -11.54 -1.80
N ARG A 242 27.64 -12.83 -2.13
CA ARG A 242 28.82 -13.58 -2.59
C ARG A 242 29.28 -13.10 -3.97
N TYR A 243 28.35 -12.96 -4.91
CA TYR A 243 28.64 -12.52 -6.27
C TYR A 243 29.25 -11.11 -6.31
N GLU A 244 28.74 -10.18 -5.50
CA GLU A 244 29.28 -8.82 -5.39
C GLU A 244 30.72 -8.83 -4.87
N ARG A 245 31.02 -9.62 -3.82
CA ARG A 245 32.39 -9.78 -3.31
C ARG A 245 33.34 -10.37 -4.36
N GLU A 246 32.89 -11.36 -5.13
CA GLU A 246 33.67 -11.92 -6.23
C GLU A 246 33.94 -10.89 -7.32
N GLN A 247 32.95 -10.07 -7.69
CA GLN A 247 33.12 -9.00 -8.66
C GLN A 247 34.09 -7.92 -8.18
N GLU A 248 34.00 -7.50 -6.92
CA GLU A 248 34.95 -6.56 -6.32
C GLU A 248 36.37 -7.11 -6.32
N SER A 249 36.56 -8.37 -5.94
CA SER A 249 37.87 -9.04 -5.97
C SER A 249 38.47 -9.17 -7.38
N ARG A 250 37.64 -9.19 -8.43
CA ARG A 250 38.09 -9.23 -9.83
C ARG A 250 38.43 -7.85 -10.38
N ARG A 251 37.99 -6.79 -9.72
CA ARG A 251 38.24 -5.39 -10.10
C ARG A 251 39.43 -4.77 -9.36
N ALA A 252 39.82 -5.35 -8.23
CA ALA A 252 41.03 -5.00 -7.47
C ALA A 252 42.27 -5.68 -8.05
#